data_AF-A0A6G1SKG9-F1
#
_entry.id   AF-A0A6G1SKG9-F1
#
_cell.length_a   1.000
_cell.length_b   1.000
_cell.length_c   1.000
_cell.angle_alpha   90.00
_cell.angle_beta   90.00
_cell.angle_gamma   90.00
#
_symmetry.space_group_name_H-M   'P 1'
#
loop_
_entity.id
_entity.type
_entity.pdbx_description
1 polymer ?
#
loop_
_entity_poly.entity_id
_entity_poly.type
_entity_poly.pdbx_seq_one_letter_code
_entity_poly.pdbx_strand_id
1 'polypeptide(L)'
;FEQIFNHVQANTESQFLIRASYLEVYQEEIRDLLRKNKTNKLELHERPDIGVYVKDLTSFVCKSIGEIERVMRVGNQNRIVGATDMNEHSSRSHAIFIITIEQQQLQQQQQQQ
;
A
#
# COMPACT_ATOMS: atom_id res chain seq x y z
N PHE A 1 -9.42 0.77 8.44
CA PHE A 1 -8.14 1.35 8.92
C PHE A 1 -8.11 1.54 10.43
N GLU A 2 -9.20 1.97 11.06
CA GLU A 2 -9.27 2.22 12.52
C GLU A 2 -8.71 1.08 13.38
N GLN A 3 -9.11 -0.18 13.13
CA GLN A 3 -8.62 -1.32 13.92
C GLN A 3 -7.09 -1.45 13.93
N ILE A 4 -6.43 -1.22 12.79
CA ILE A 4 -4.96 -1.29 12.67
C ILE A 4 -4.32 -0.20 13.53
N PHE A 5 -4.80 1.05 13.39
CA PHE A 5 -4.22 2.18 14.10
C PHE A 5 -4.53 2.14 15.60
N ASN A 6 -5.71 1.67 16.00
CA ASN A 6 -6.05 1.47 17.41
C ASN A 6 -5.14 0.40 18.05
N HIS A 7 -4.87 -0.70 17.34
CA HIS A 7 -3.94 -1.73 17.82
C HIS A 7 -2.51 -1.19 17.98
N VAL A 8 -2.02 -0.46 16.97
CA VAL A 8 -0.67 0.13 16.97
C VAL A 8 -0.52 1.17 18.07
N GLN A 9 -1.54 1.98 18.34
CA GLN A 9 -1.51 2.97 19.41
C GLN A 9 -1.60 2.34 20.80
N ALA A 10 -2.28 1.20 20.94
CA ALA A 10 -2.40 0.50 22.22
C ALA A 10 -1.14 -0.29 22.61
N ASN A 11 -0.28 -0.65 21.64
CA ASN A 11 0.93 -1.42 21.89
C ASN A 11 2.14 -0.50 22.10
N THR A 12 2.54 -0.31 23.36
CA THR A 12 3.69 0.52 23.76
C THR A 12 5.01 -0.23 23.77
N GLU A 13 4.99 -1.56 23.61
CA GLU A 13 6.18 -2.42 23.67
C GLU A 13 6.80 -2.65 22.28
N SER A 14 6.22 -2.08 21.24
CA SER A 14 6.68 -2.24 19.86
C SER A 14 6.64 -0.93 19.08
N GLN A 15 7.55 -0.78 18.14
CA GLN A 15 7.49 0.24 17.11
C GLN A 15 6.87 -0.35 15.84
N PHE A 16 6.03 0.44 15.17
CA PHE A 16 5.35 0.02 13.95
C PHE A 16 5.68 0.95 12.79
N LEU A 17 5.89 0.38 11.61
CA LEU A 17 5.95 1.09 10.35
C LEU A 17 4.82 0.60 9.44
N ILE A 18 3.85 1.47 9.22
CA ILE A 18 2.71 1.21 8.33
C ILE A 18 2.97 1.87 7.00
N ARG A 19 2.85 1.10 5.92
CA ARG A 19 2.91 1.60 4.55
C ARG A 19 1.69 1.16 3.74
N ALA A 20 1.28 1.99 2.80
CA ALA A 20 0.17 1.72 1.90
C ALA A 20 0.62 1.83 0.44
N SER A 21 0.27 0.84 -0.37
CA SER A 21 0.43 0.82 -1.82
C SER A 21 -0.92 0.56 -2.47
N TYR A 22 -1.14 1.08 -3.68
CA TYR A 22 -2.39 0.89 -4.39
C TYR A 22 -2.12 0.70 -5.87
N LEU A 23 -2.57 -0.43 -6.42
CA LEU A 23 -2.44 -0.74 -7.84
C LEU A 23 -3.77 -1.23 -8.43
N GLU A 24 -3.84 -1.21 -9.75
CA GLU A 24 -4.86 -1.94 -10.50
C GLU A 24 -4.22 -2.93 -11.48
N VAL A 25 -4.90 -4.03 -11.71
CA VAL A 25 -4.64 -4.96 -12.80
C VAL A 25 -5.72 -4.77 -13.84
N TYR A 26 -5.33 -4.38 -15.05
CA TYR A 26 -6.22 -4.13 -16.17
C TYR A 26 -5.60 -4.68 -17.45
N GLN A 27 -6.32 -5.58 -18.16
CA GLN A 27 -5.81 -6.26 -19.36
C GLN A 27 -4.43 -6.90 -19.17
N GLU A 28 -4.23 -7.62 -18.06
CA GLU A 28 -2.94 -8.22 -17.67
C GLU A 28 -1.79 -7.22 -17.43
N GLU A 29 -2.09 -5.91 -17.39
CA GLU A 29 -1.11 -4.87 -17.07
C GLU A 29 -1.29 -4.36 -15.64
N ILE A 30 -0.17 -4.21 -14.92
CA ILE A 30 -0.14 -3.64 -13.58
C ILE A 30 0.11 -2.14 -13.68
N ARG A 31 -0.76 -1.36 -13.04
CA ARG A 31 -0.67 0.11 -12.98
C ARG A 31 -0.64 0.59 -11.55
N ASP A 32 0.29 1.50 -11.27
CA ASP A 32 0.39 2.18 -9.99
C ASP A 32 -0.68 3.27 -9.89
N LEU A 33 -1.63 3.12 -8.97
CA LEU A 33 -2.69 4.11 -8.77
C LEU A 33 -2.22 5.32 -7.96
N LEU A 34 -1.02 5.32 -7.40
CA LEU A 34 -0.49 6.41 -6.58
C LEU A 34 0.56 7.27 -7.30
N ARG A 35 1.03 6.85 -8.48
CA ARG A 35 1.91 7.66 -9.33
C ARG A 35 1.12 8.70 -10.12
N LYS A 36 1.73 9.89 -10.26
CA LYS A 36 1.23 10.95 -11.15
C LYS A 36 1.44 10.59 -12.62
N ASN A 37 2.53 9.89 -12.94
CA ASN A 37 2.85 9.50 -14.31
C ASN A 37 2.36 8.06 -14.57
N LYS A 38 1.34 7.93 -15.41
CA LYS A 38 0.63 6.66 -15.69
C LYS A 38 1.27 5.82 -16.81
N THR A 39 2.36 6.29 -17.42
CA THR A 39 2.94 5.66 -18.63
C THR A 39 3.78 4.43 -18.36
N ASN A 40 4.19 4.19 -17.10
CA ASN A 40 5.10 3.11 -16.78
C ASN A 40 4.29 1.89 -16.31
N LYS A 41 4.24 0.86 -17.15
CA LYS A 41 3.77 -0.46 -16.78
C LYS A 41 4.70 -1.02 -15.70
N LEU A 42 4.14 -1.57 -14.64
CA LEU A 42 4.92 -2.23 -13.60
C LEU A 42 5.10 -3.71 -13.93
N GLU A 43 6.26 -4.25 -13.57
CA GLU A 43 6.61 -5.64 -13.82
C GLU A 43 6.52 -6.45 -12.53
N LEU A 44 5.90 -7.63 -12.65
CA LEU A 44 5.88 -8.64 -11.61
C LEU A 44 7.25 -9.33 -11.52
N HIS A 45 7.78 -9.44 -10.32
CA HIS A 45 9.05 -10.10 -10.04
C HIS A 45 8.86 -11.14 -8.93
N GLU A 46 9.73 -12.14 -8.90
CA GLU A 46 9.74 -13.16 -7.84
C GLU A 46 11.09 -13.14 -7.12
N ARG A 47 11.03 -13.33 -5.81
CA ARG A 47 12.20 -13.43 -4.94
C ARG A 47 12.00 -14.58 -3.96
N PRO A 48 12.99 -15.45 -3.72
CA PRO A 48 12.82 -16.61 -2.84
C PRO A 48 12.41 -16.30 -1.40
N ASP A 49 12.77 -15.11 -0.89
CA ASP A 49 12.56 -14.68 0.49
C ASP A 49 11.21 -14.00 0.75
N ILE A 50 10.64 -13.34 -0.27
CA ILE A 50 9.39 -12.56 -0.14
C ILE A 50 8.27 -13.05 -1.07
N GLY A 51 8.58 -13.98 -1.97
CA GLY A 51 7.68 -14.43 -3.03
C GLY A 51 7.54 -13.41 -4.15
N VAL A 52 6.32 -13.30 -4.67
CA VAL A 52 5.98 -12.42 -5.79
C VAL A 52 5.78 -10.99 -5.31
N TYR A 53 6.43 -10.02 -5.97
CA TYR A 53 6.29 -8.59 -5.69
C TYR A 53 6.24 -7.77 -6.97
N VAL A 54 5.69 -6.56 -6.87
CA VAL A 54 5.64 -5.61 -7.99
C VAL A 54 6.81 -4.65 -7.85
N LYS A 55 7.75 -4.73 -8.79
CA LYS A 55 8.93 -3.85 -8.79
C LYS A 55 8.50 -2.41 -9.02
N ASP A 56 9.14 -1.49 -8.30
CA ASP A 56 8.89 -0.04 -8.36
C ASP A 56 7.45 0.39 -8.00
N LEU A 57 6.67 -0.47 -7.34
CA LEU A 57 5.37 -0.09 -6.81
C LEU A 57 5.53 0.99 -5.72
N THR A 58 4.81 2.10 -5.87
CA THR A 58 4.87 3.19 -4.90
C THR A 58 4.26 2.78 -3.57
N SER A 59 4.90 3.18 -2.49
CA SER A 59 4.44 2.94 -1.13
C SER A 59 4.56 4.21 -0.30
N PHE A 60 3.52 4.53 0.47
CA PHE A 60 3.49 5.71 1.34
C PHE A 60 3.47 5.29 2.80
N VAL A 61 4.40 5.84 3.58
CA VAL A 61 4.36 5.73 5.03
C VAL A 61 3.13 6.46 5.56
N CYS A 62 2.32 5.76 6.36
CA CYS A 62 1.07 6.28 6.92
C CYS A 62 1.17 6.30 8.44
N LYS A 63 1.24 7.50 9.04
CA LYS A 63 1.34 7.71 10.49
C LYS A 63 -0.01 7.90 11.17
N SER A 64 -1.08 8.05 10.39
CA SER A 64 -2.44 8.22 10.91
C SER A 64 -3.49 7.63 9.97
N ILE A 65 -4.70 7.44 10.50
CA ILE A 65 -5.88 7.05 9.74
C ILE A 65 -6.13 8.02 8.57
N GLY A 66 -6.03 9.33 8.83
CA GLY A 66 -6.25 10.34 7.79
C GLY A 66 -5.22 10.29 6.65
N GLU A 67 -3.98 9.85 6.94
CA GLU A 67 -2.97 9.67 5.89
C GLU A 67 -3.27 8.47 5.00
N ILE A 68 -3.62 7.31 5.57
CA ILE A 68 -3.94 6.12 4.76
C ILE A 68 -5.24 6.30 3.97
N GLU A 69 -6.23 7.00 4.53
CA GLU A 69 -7.46 7.40 3.82
C GLU A 69 -7.17 8.35 2.66
N ARG A 70 -6.22 9.27 2.83
CA ARG A 70 -5.76 10.15 1.74
C ARG A 70 -5.14 9.32 0.61
N VAL A 71 -4.30 8.33 0.92
CA VAL A 71 -3.72 7.42 -0.08
C VAL A 71 -4.82 6.69 -0.85
N MET A 72 -5.80 6.12 -0.13
CA MET A 72 -6.93 5.44 -0.75
C MET A 72 -7.75 6.38 -1.65
N ARG A 73 -8.03 7.60 -1.20
CA ARG A 73 -8.75 8.61 -1.98
C ARG A 73 -8.02 9.00 -3.26
N VAL A 74 -6.71 9.25 -3.18
CA VAL A 74 -5.87 9.57 -4.35
C VAL A 74 -5.90 8.43 -5.37
N GLY A 75 -5.72 7.19 -4.93
CA GLY A 75 -5.76 6.05 -5.85
C GLY A 75 -7.13 5.84 -6.49
N ASN A 76 -8.22 6.03 -5.74
CA ASN A 76 -9.58 6.00 -6.30
C ASN A 76 -9.80 7.09 -7.36
N GLN A 77 -9.33 8.31 -7.13
CA GLN A 77 -9.41 9.38 -8.12
C GLN A 77 -8.62 9.03 -9.39
N ASN A 78 -7.41 8.50 -9.25
CA ASN A 78 -6.56 8.13 -10.38
C ASN A 78 -7.16 6.98 -11.21
N ARG A 79 -7.81 6.01 -10.53
CA ARG A 79 -8.54 4.91 -11.15
C ARG A 79 -9.73 5.41 -11.99
N ILE A 80 -10.52 6.35 -11.45
CA ILE A 80 -11.66 6.93 -12.18
C ILE A 80 -11.21 7.68 -13.43
N VAL A 81 -10.15 8.49 -13.33
CA VAL A 81 -9.58 9.22 -14.48
C VAL A 81 -9.06 8.25 -15.55
N GLY A 82 -8.42 7.14 -15.15
CA GLY A 82 -7.97 6.12 -16.09
C GLY A 82 -9.10 5.44 -16.85
N ALA A 83 -10.29 5.31 -16.24
CA ALA A 83 -11.47 4.73 -16.87
C ALA A 83 -12.20 5.71 -17.82
N THR A 84 -12.01 7.02 -17.67
CA THR A 84 -12.67 8.04 -18.51
C THR A 84 -11.92 8.34 -19.79
N ASP A 85 -10.59 8.11 -19.83
CA ASP A 85 -9.77 8.38 -21.02
C ASP A 85 -9.95 7.36 -22.16
N MET A 86 -10.51 6.16 -21.91
CA MET A 86 -10.93 5.19 -22.95
C MET A 86 -11.77 4.07 -22.30
N ASN A 87 -13.09 4.07 -22.55
CA ASN A 87 -14.08 3.04 -22.19
C ASN A 87 -14.44 2.85 -20.69
N GLU A 88 -15.69 3.18 -20.41
CA GLU A 88 -16.49 2.84 -19.25
C GLU A 88 -16.48 1.32 -18.96
N HIS A 89 -15.65 0.84 -18.03
CA HIS A 89 -16.09 -0.10 -16.99
C HIS A 89 -15.02 -0.42 -15.94
N SER A 90 -15.27 0.02 -14.70
CA SER A 90 -14.53 -0.38 -13.49
C SER A 90 -14.71 -1.86 -13.10
N SER A 91 -15.57 -2.60 -13.80
CA SER A 91 -15.82 -4.04 -13.58
C SER A 91 -14.76 -4.96 -14.20
N ARG A 92 -13.94 -4.45 -15.12
CA ARG A 92 -12.87 -5.22 -15.79
C ARG A 92 -11.47 -4.99 -15.21
N SER A 93 -11.35 -4.10 -14.23
CA SER A 93 -10.09 -3.80 -13.52
C SER A 93 -10.17 -4.35 -12.09
N HIS A 94 -9.13 -5.05 -11.63
CA HIS A 94 -9.00 -5.45 -10.24
C HIS A 94 -8.16 -4.41 -9.49
N ALA A 95 -8.74 -3.75 -8.49
CA ALA A 95 -8.02 -2.78 -7.66
C ALA A 95 -7.52 -3.47 -6.37
N ILE A 96 -6.22 -3.38 -6.11
CA ILE A 96 -5.56 -4.03 -4.96
C ILE A 96 -4.92 -2.96 -4.08
N PHE A 97 -5.49 -2.76 -2.90
CA PHE A 97 -4.92 -1.90 -1.86
C PHE A 97 -4.11 -2.75 -0.88
N ILE A 98 -2.82 -2.48 -0.77
CA ILE A 98 -1.88 -3.26 0.04
C ILE A 98 -1.48 -2.42 1.25
N ILE A 99 -1.65 -2.98 2.44
CA ILE A 99 -1.16 -2.40 3.69
C ILE A 99 -0.02 -3.28 4.19
N THR A 100 1.18 -2.74 4.26
CA THR A 100 2.34 -3.40 4.84
C THR A 100 2.54 -2.87 6.25
N ILE A 101 2.59 -3.77 7.23
CA ILE A 101 2.83 -3.44 8.63
C ILE A 101 4.10 -4.16 9.06
N GLU A 102 5.11 -3.40 9.45
CA GLU A 102 6.31 -3.92 10.08
C GLU A 102 6.27 -3.60 11.57
N GLN A 103 6.59 -4.58 12.40
CA GLN A 103 6.64 -4.44 13.86
C GLN A 103 8.05 -4.78 14.35
N GLN A 104 8.59 -3.91 15.21
CA GLN A 104 9.84 -4.14 15.91
C GLN A 104 9.58 -4.09 17.42
N GLN A 105 9.76 -5.22 18.10
CA GLN A 105 9.62 -5.28 19.56
C GLN A 105 10.76 -4.53 20.25
N LEU A 106 10.42 -3.68 21.21
CA LEU A 106 11.37 -2.95 22.02
C LEU A 106 11.87 -3.88 23.13
N GLN A 107 13.12 -4.33 23.05
CA GLN A 107 13.72 -5.10 24.14
C GLN A 107 13.95 -4.21 25.36
N GLN A 108 13.35 -4.56 26.50
CA GLN A 108 13.74 -3.96 27.78
C GLN A 108 15.13 -4.48 28.16
N GLN A 109 16.12 -3.58 28.22
CA GLN A 109 17.41 -3.92 28.82
C GLN A 109 17.17 -4.25 30.30
N GLN A 110 17.15 -5.54 30.62
CA GLN A 110 17.30 -5.97 32.01
C GLN A 110 18.72 -5.59 32.45
N GLN A 111 18.83 -4.55 33.29
CA GLN A 111 20.04 -4.28 34.03
C GLN A 111 20.33 -5.50 34.91
N GLN A 112 21.34 -6.28 34.52
CA GLN A 112 21.91 -7.32 35.38
C GLN A 112 22.56 -6.60 36.58
N GLN A 113 22.05 -6.90 37.78
CA GLN A 113 22.69 -6.54 39.05
C GLN A 113 23.88 -7.47 39.31
#